data_AF-A0A914AHP2-F1
#
_entry.id   AF-A0A914AHP2-F1
#
_cell.length_a   1.000
_cell.length_b   1.000
_cell.length_c   1.000
_cell.angle_alpha   90.00
_cell.angle_beta   90.00
_cell.angle_gamma   90.00
#
_symmetry.space_group_name_H-M   'P 1'
#
loop_
_entity.id
_entity.type
_entity.pdbx_description
1 polymer ?
#
loop_
_entity_poly.entity_id
_entity_poly.type
_entity_poly.pdbx_seq_one_letter_code
_entity_poly.pdbx_strand_id
1 'polypeptide(L)'
;MSTPQGHQGRAVLKRKTTSSGVVGGTSGVDKIYNKVLTLFEERGLYFCTENEGTYVVQTLTRALWCITNPHSTLARKKSLPCLWHGFENFNDLKKKKHRKQCLCSSDLTRHGDEFYALQGRPSISGSKWKDVRCAVRELGECLIEYAEYLRIQAEKQNKRQKMNHCVTQLSDAASVAFRVKVSHVDDQYRQIDEVVAAQSFGESVLFDEHLHLLKPFTNRMQQMRFFEDLHLSVDVDMLKYCPGGSHVAVYVICKVPVDRPYSQAPTDAAKLLAANQMY
;
A
#
# COMPACT_ATOMS: atom_id res chain seq x y z
N MET A 1 17.75 -25.57 61.28
CA MET A 1 16.31 -25.32 61.04
C MET A 1 16.21 -24.47 59.79
N SER A 2 16.05 -25.11 58.63
CA SER A 2 15.94 -24.42 57.34
C SER A 2 14.47 -24.41 56.97
N THR A 3 13.82 -23.26 57.14
CA THR A 3 12.46 -23.01 56.68
C THR A 3 12.42 -23.13 55.14
N PRO A 4 11.48 -23.90 54.55
CA PRO A 4 11.31 -23.91 53.11
C PRO A 4 10.73 -22.57 52.67
N GLN A 5 11.37 -21.92 51.69
CA GLN A 5 10.80 -20.76 51.00
C GLN A 5 9.49 -21.17 50.34
N GLY A 6 8.39 -20.62 50.85
CA GLY A 6 7.06 -20.84 50.32
C GLY A 6 7.00 -20.49 48.83
N HIS A 7 6.41 -21.39 48.06
CA HIS A 7 5.92 -21.09 46.72
C HIS A 7 4.89 -19.94 46.82
N GLN A 8 5.34 -18.71 46.58
CA GLN A 8 4.44 -17.58 46.33
C GLN A 8 3.56 -17.95 45.13
N GLY A 9 2.24 -17.84 45.34
CA GLY A 9 1.20 -18.26 44.42
C GLY A 9 1.43 -17.71 43.01
N ARG A 10 1.53 -18.60 42.04
CA ARG A 10 1.53 -18.24 40.62
C ARG A 10 0.10 -18.01 40.18
N ALA A 11 -0.22 -16.85 39.65
CA ALA A 11 -1.52 -16.64 39.01
C ALA A 11 -1.56 -17.41 37.68
N VAL A 12 -2.55 -18.29 37.52
CA VAL A 12 -2.79 -19.03 36.28
C VAL A 12 -3.80 -18.27 35.45
N LEU A 13 -3.35 -17.64 34.36
CA LEU A 13 -4.25 -16.95 33.43
C LEU A 13 -5.03 -17.97 32.59
N LYS A 14 -6.34 -17.80 32.49
CA LYS A 14 -7.20 -18.69 31.70
C LYS A 14 -6.98 -18.45 30.21
N ARG A 15 -6.65 -19.52 29.48
CA ARG A 15 -6.67 -19.50 28.01
C ARG A 15 -8.09 -19.23 27.53
N LYS A 16 -8.21 -18.42 26.47
CA LYS A 16 -9.50 -18.16 25.83
C LYS A 16 -9.87 -19.35 24.96
N THR A 17 -10.85 -20.12 25.41
CA THR A 17 -11.51 -21.17 24.63
C THR A 17 -12.73 -20.58 23.92
N THR A 18 -13.23 -21.29 22.91
CA THR A 18 -14.44 -20.94 22.17
C THR A 18 -15.56 -20.54 23.14
N SER A 19 -16.08 -19.33 23.00
CA SER A 19 -17.24 -18.85 23.76
C SER A 19 -18.36 -19.89 23.64
N SER A 20 -18.81 -20.37 24.79
CA SER A 20 -19.85 -21.39 24.96
C SER A 20 -21.00 -21.21 23.95
N GLY A 21 -21.19 -22.20 23.07
CA GLY A 21 -22.45 -22.39 22.34
C GLY A 21 -22.49 -22.08 20.84
N VAL A 22 -21.44 -21.55 20.20
CA VAL A 22 -21.43 -21.32 18.74
C VAL A 22 -20.33 -22.16 18.08
N VAL A 23 -20.72 -23.00 17.11
CA VAL A 23 -19.83 -23.76 16.24
C VAL A 23 -19.08 -22.78 15.33
N GLY A 24 -18.07 -22.11 15.89
CA GLY A 24 -17.28 -21.10 15.22
C GLY A 24 -15.92 -21.03 15.91
N GLY A 25 -14.84 -21.25 15.14
CA GLY A 25 -13.48 -21.30 15.67
C GLY A 25 -13.08 -20.05 16.47
N THR A 26 -12.04 -20.17 17.31
CA THR A 26 -11.51 -19.07 18.12
C THR A 26 -11.24 -17.81 17.29
N SER A 27 -11.69 -16.65 17.79
CA SER A 27 -11.43 -15.34 17.18
C SER A 27 -9.93 -15.13 16.98
N GLY A 28 -9.55 -14.44 15.90
CA GLY A 28 -8.14 -14.09 15.65
C GLY A 28 -7.50 -13.34 16.82
N VAL A 29 -8.27 -12.51 17.53
CA VAL A 29 -7.83 -11.79 18.74
C VAL A 29 -7.54 -12.77 19.88
N ASP A 30 -8.39 -13.78 20.08
CA ASP A 30 -8.22 -14.78 21.13
C ASP A 30 -7.04 -15.71 20.82
N LYS A 31 -6.78 -15.98 19.54
CA LYS A 31 -5.58 -16.69 19.10
C LYS A 31 -4.30 -15.91 19.41
N ILE A 32 -4.28 -14.60 19.21
CA ILE A 32 -3.14 -13.75 19.64
C ILE A 32 -2.99 -13.81 21.16
N TYR A 33 -4.08 -13.64 21.91
CA TYR A 33 -4.06 -13.70 23.37
C TYR A 33 -3.42 -14.99 23.88
N ASN A 34 -3.88 -16.15 23.37
CA ASN A 34 -3.33 -17.45 23.73
C ASN A 34 -1.86 -17.62 23.30
N LYS A 35 -1.46 -17.01 22.18
CA LYS A 35 -0.06 -17.05 21.71
C LYS A 35 0.86 -16.20 22.57
N VAL A 36 0.40 -15.03 23.05
CA VAL A 36 1.14 -14.22 24.04
C VAL A 36 1.30 -14.99 25.35
N LEU A 37 0.25 -15.67 25.82
CA LEU A 37 0.36 -16.51 27.02
C LEU A 37 1.38 -17.63 26.85
N THR A 38 1.31 -18.36 25.73
CA THR A 38 2.26 -19.45 25.43
C THR A 38 3.70 -18.93 25.40
N LEU A 39 3.93 -17.76 24.78
CA LEU A 39 5.24 -17.10 24.73
C LEU A 39 5.82 -16.80 26.12
N PHE A 40 4.98 -16.45 27.08
CA PHE A 40 5.36 -16.17 28.46
C PHE A 40 5.60 -17.47 29.25
N GLU A 41 4.72 -18.46 29.11
CA GLU A 41 4.84 -19.78 29.73
C GLU A 41 6.15 -20.47 29.31
N GLU A 42 6.48 -20.48 28.01
CA GLU A 42 7.73 -21.05 27.47
C GLU A 42 9.00 -20.38 28.02
N ARG A 43 8.91 -19.12 28.44
CA ARG A 43 10.00 -18.36 29.06
C ARG A 43 10.00 -18.43 30.59
N GLY A 44 9.07 -19.18 31.18
CA GLY A 44 8.90 -19.26 32.62
C GLY A 44 8.54 -17.92 33.27
N LEU A 45 7.79 -17.08 32.54
CA LEU A 45 7.30 -15.79 32.99
C LEU A 45 5.89 -15.93 33.56
N TYR A 46 5.74 -15.56 34.82
CA TYR A 46 4.49 -15.70 35.56
C TYR A 46 4.15 -14.39 36.26
N PHE A 47 2.85 -14.14 36.43
CA PHE A 47 2.35 -12.96 37.12
C PHE A 47 2.03 -13.28 38.58
N CYS A 48 2.19 -12.28 39.44
CA CYS A 48 1.83 -12.37 40.86
C CYS A 48 0.32 -12.37 41.06
N THR A 49 -0.42 -11.66 40.19
CA THR A 49 -1.89 -11.55 40.26
C THR A 49 -2.54 -11.77 38.90
N GLU A 50 -3.76 -12.31 38.89
CA GLU A 50 -4.52 -12.58 37.67
C GLU A 50 -4.90 -11.27 36.95
N ASN A 51 -5.23 -10.22 37.71
CA ASN A 51 -5.63 -8.93 37.16
C ASN A 51 -4.48 -8.24 36.41
N GLU A 52 -3.28 -8.22 36.99
CA GLU A 52 -2.11 -7.64 36.32
C GLU A 52 -1.73 -8.44 35.08
N GLY A 53 -1.72 -9.77 35.18
CA GLY A 53 -1.42 -10.63 34.05
C GLY A 53 -2.42 -10.46 32.91
N THR A 54 -3.71 -10.40 33.24
CA THR A 54 -4.77 -10.16 32.27
C THR A 54 -4.59 -8.82 31.57
N TYR A 55 -4.30 -7.76 32.32
CA TYR A 55 -4.06 -6.44 31.76
C TYR A 55 -2.87 -6.44 30.78
N VAL A 56 -1.71 -6.96 31.20
CA VAL A 56 -0.51 -7.01 30.35
C VAL A 56 -0.76 -7.77 29.06
N VAL A 57 -1.36 -8.96 29.15
CA VAL A 57 -1.62 -9.81 27.98
C VAL A 57 -2.67 -9.17 27.07
N GLN A 58 -3.71 -8.53 27.62
CA GLN A 58 -4.72 -7.83 26.82
C GLN A 58 -4.15 -6.61 26.08
N THR A 59 -3.32 -5.81 26.74
CA THR A 59 -2.66 -4.65 26.12
C THR A 59 -1.77 -5.10 24.95
N LEU A 60 -0.94 -6.13 25.16
CA LEU A 60 -0.14 -6.73 24.09
C LEU A 60 -1.00 -7.29 22.96
N THR A 61 -2.07 -7.99 23.30
CA THR A 61 -2.99 -8.56 22.31
C THR A 61 -3.60 -7.49 21.42
N ARG A 62 -4.08 -6.39 22.00
CA ARG A 62 -4.71 -5.29 21.24
C ARG A 62 -3.72 -4.62 20.29
N ALA A 63 -2.54 -4.29 20.79
CA ALA A 63 -1.51 -3.65 19.98
C ALA A 63 -0.99 -4.58 18.87
N LEU A 64 -0.72 -5.86 19.18
CA LEU A 64 -0.33 -6.87 18.18
C LEU A 64 -1.44 -7.07 17.13
N TRP A 65 -2.71 -7.10 17.55
CA TRP A 65 -3.85 -7.18 16.63
C TRP A 65 -3.86 -6.01 15.64
N CYS A 66 -3.63 -4.78 16.09
CA CYS A 66 -3.59 -3.61 15.22
C CYS A 66 -2.48 -3.72 14.17
N ILE A 67 -1.34 -4.33 14.49
CA ILE A 67 -0.21 -4.45 13.55
C ILE A 67 -0.16 -5.74 12.75
N THR A 68 -1.05 -6.70 12.95
CA THR A 68 -1.08 -7.96 12.16
C THR A 68 -1.10 -7.76 10.64
N ASN A 69 -1.85 -6.76 10.15
CA ASN A 69 -1.94 -6.43 8.72
C ASN A 69 -0.75 -5.64 8.18
N PRO A 70 -0.30 -4.54 8.83
CA PRO A 70 0.88 -3.81 8.39
C PRO A 70 2.19 -4.52 8.77
N HIS A 71 2.18 -5.70 9.40
CA HIS A 71 3.37 -6.34 9.98
C HIS A 71 4.52 -6.42 8.97
N SER A 72 4.26 -6.92 7.76
CA SER A 72 5.28 -6.96 6.69
C SER A 72 5.72 -5.59 6.16
N THR A 73 4.88 -4.57 6.29
CA THR A 73 5.23 -3.18 5.92
C THR A 73 6.10 -2.55 6.99
N LEU A 74 5.74 -2.77 8.26
CA LEU A 74 6.52 -2.37 9.43
C LEU A 74 7.88 -3.05 9.38
N ALA A 75 7.96 -4.37 9.27
CA ALA A 75 9.21 -5.13 9.16
C ALA A 75 10.14 -4.66 8.03
N ARG A 76 9.58 -4.22 6.90
CA ARG A 76 10.36 -3.69 5.76
C ARG A 76 10.85 -2.26 5.97
N LYS A 77 10.15 -1.46 6.77
CA LYS A 77 10.49 -0.06 7.02
C LYS A 77 11.30 0.13 8.30
N LYS A 78 11.11 -0.76 9.28
CA LYS A 78 11.70 -0.76 10.62
C LYS A 78 11.89 -2.19 11.11
N SER A 79 12.99 -2.44 11.82
CA SER A 79 13.32 -3.74 12.39
C SER A 79 12.36 -4.06 13.55
N LEU A 80 11.31 -4.83 13.28
CA LEU A 80 10.46 -5.39 14.33
C LEU A 80 11.29 -6.36 15.19
N PRO A 81 11.14 -6.36 16.52
CA PRO A 81 11.84 -7.29 17.40
C PRO A 81 11.57 -8.75 17.03
N CYS A 82 12.60 -9.60 17.10
CA CYS A 82 12.52 -11.03 16.77
C CYS A 82 11.34 -11.73 17.48
N LEU A 83 11.08 -11.33 18.73
CA LEU A 83 10.02 -11.82 19.59
C LEU A 83 8.61 -11.74 18.97
N TRP A 84 8.37 -10.78 18.06
CA TRP A 84 7.04 -10.49 17.53
C TRP A 84 6.77 -11.02 16.11
N HIS A 85 7.73 -11.68 15.46
CA HIS A 85 7.55 -12.21 14.10
C HIS A 85 6.47 -13.28 14.02
N GLY A 86 6.25 -14.02 15.11
CA GLY A 86 5.19 -15.03 15.16
C GLY A 86 3.76 -14.47 15.14
N PHE A 87 3.56 -13.15 15.19
CA PHE A 87 2.23 -12.54 15.35
C PHE A 87 1.62 -12.02 14.03
N GLU A 88 2.06 -12.55 12.90
CA GLU A 88 1.56 -12.23 11.57
C GLU A 88 0.23 -12.95 11.23
N ASN A 89 -0.53 -12.40 10.28
CA ASN A 89 -1.67 -13.06 9.61
C ASN A 89 -2.90 -13.43 10.48
N PHE A 90 -3.00 -12.98 11.73
CA PHE A 90 -4.18 -13.23 12.57
C PHE A 90 -5.42 -12.43 12.15
N ASN A 91 -5.23 -11.30 11.44
CA ASN A 91 -6.30 -10.45 10.92
C ASN A 91 -6.24 -10.30 9.39
N ASP A 92 -6.08 -11.39 8.64
CA ASP A 92 -5.99 -11.32 7.18
C ASP A 92 -7.29 -10.80 6.54
N LEU A 93 -7.32 -9.50 6.24
CA LEU A 93 -8.49 -8.83 5.66
C LEU A 93 -8.73 -9.25 4.20
N LYS A 94 -7.72 -9.77 3.49
CA LYS A 94 -7.89 -10.28 2.12
C LYS A 94 -8.82 -11.49 2.10
N LYS A 95 -8.73 -12.35 3.12
CA LYS A 95 -9.63 -13.50 3.29
C LYS A 95 -11.05 -13.10 3.68
N LYS A 96 -11.22 -11.95 4.32
CA LYS A 96 -12.53 -11.49 4.82
C LYS A 96 -13.30 -10.57 3.86
N LYS A 97 -12.78 -10.27 2.66
CA LYS A 97 -13.36 -9.29 1.70
C LYS A 97 -13.74 -7.94 2.32
N HIS A 98 -13.19 -7.59 3.48
CA HIS A 98 -13.47 -6.34 4.16
C HIS A 98 -12.48 -5.27 3.74
N ARG A 99 -12.92 -4.00 3.80
CA ARG A 99 -12.08 -2.83 3.56
C ARG A 99 -10.82 -2.94 4.43
N LYS A 100 -9.64 -2.75 3.83
CA LYS A 100 -8.37 -2.69 4.57
C LYS A 100 -8.54 -1.72 5.74
N GLN A 101 -8.26 -2.17 6.95
CA GLN A 101 -8.27 -1.33 8.13
C GLN A 101 -7.16 -0.30 7.94
N CYS A 102 -7.53 0.96 7.71
CA CYS A 102 -6.57 2.05 7.66
C CYS A 102 -6.09 2.29 9.09
N LEU A 103 -4.81 2.10 9.34
CA LEU A 103 -4.19 2.51 10.59
C LEU A 103 -4.20 4.04 10.63
N CYS A 104 -4.85 4.60 11.63
CA CYS A 104 -4.72 6.03 11.90
C CYS A 104 -3.50 6.27 12.79
N SER A 105 -2.84 7.41 12.59
CA SER A 105 -1.68 7.81 13.40
C SER A 105 -2.01 7.81 14.90
N SER A 106 -3.20 8.27 15.28
CA SER A 106 -3.60 8.37 16.69
C SER A 106 -3.73 7.01 17.39
N ASP A 107 -4.21 5.96 16.71
CA ASP A 107 -4.28 4.62 17.29
C ASP A 107 -2.89 4.02 17.50
N LEU A 108 -1.96 4.24 16.56
CA LEU A 108 -0.58 3.78 16.67
C LEU A 108 0.18 4.49 17.80
N THR A 109 0.02 5.82 17.92
CA THR A 109 0.59 6.59 19.03
C THR A 109 0.04 6.10 20.36
N ARG A 110 -1.29 5.93 20.49
CA ARG A 110 -1.91 5.42 21.72
C ARG A 110 -1.34 4.05 22.12
N HIS A 111 -1.19 3.13 21.17
CA HIS A 111 -0.61 1.81 21.47
C HIS A 111 0.88 1.87 21.82
N GLY A 112 1.63 2.79 21.21
CA GLY A 112 3.02 3.07 21.61
C GLY A 112 3.11 3.57 23.06
N ASP A 113 2.26 4.52 23.43
CA ASP A 113 2.19 5.06 24.80
C ASP A 113 1.78 3.99 25.82
N GLU A 114 0.81 3.13 25.47
CA GLU A 114 0.43 1.97 26.28
C GLU A 114 1.64 1.03 26.53
N PHE A 115 2.51 0.82 25.54
CA PHE A 115 3.71 0.02 25.71
C PHE A 115 4.77 0.67 26.59
N TYR A 116 4.94 1.99 26.51
CA TYR A 116 5.78 2.70 27.47
C TYR A 116 5.23 2.61 28.89
N ALA A 117 3.90 2.73 29.05
CA ALA A 117 3.25 2.57 30.36
C ALA A 117 3.43 1.15 30.93
N LEU A 118 3.48 0.11 30.08
CA LEU A 118 3.79 -1.25 30.52
C LEU A 118 5.18 -1.38 31.11
N GLN A 119 6.20 -0.68 30.59
CA GLN A 119 7.58 -0.77 31.07
C GLN A 119 7.73 -0.43 32.57
N GLY A 120 6.91 0.52 33.05
CA GLY A 120 6.92 0.97 34.44
C GLY A 120 6.13 0.07 35.40
N ARG A 121 5.47 -0.99 34.91
CA ARG A 121 4.64 -1.85 35.76
C ARG A 121 5.52 -2.76 36.64
N PRO A 122 5.28 -2.81 37.97
CA PRO A 122 6.00 -3.71 38.87
C PRO A 122 5.92 -5.19 38.44
N SER A 123 4.79 -5.60 37.87
CA SER A 123 4.51 -6.98 37.44
C SER A 123 5.43 -7.52 36.35
N ILE A 124 6.12 -6.66 35.59
CA ILE A 124 7.11 -7.05 34.58
C ILE A 124 8.50 -6.45 34.85
N SER A 125 8.74 -5.97 36.07
CA SER A 125 10.00 -5.27 36.42
C SER A 125 11.18 -6.21 36.72
N GLY A 126 10.91 -7.50 36.94
CA GLY A 126 11.91 -8.51 37.29
C GLY A 126 12.96 -8.76 36.20
N SER A 127 14.10 -9.34 36.59
CA SER A 127 15.22 -9.65 35.68
C SER A 127 14.82 -10.64 34.57
N LYS A 128 13.97 -11.62 34.87
CA LYS A 128 13.43 -12.58 33.89
C LYS A 128 12.62 -11.89 32.78
N TRP A 129 12.00 -10.75 33.08
CA TRP A 129 11.19 -9.98 32.13
C TRP A 129 12.00 -9.03 31.26
N LYS A 130 13.33 -8.95 31.44
CA LYS A 130 14.20 -7.98 30.75
C LYS A 130 14.04 -8.03 29.23
N ASP A 131 14.07 -9.23 28.64
CA ASP A 131 14.01 -9.38 27.18
C ASP A 131 12.64 -9.02 26.62
N VAL A 132 11.56 -9.43 27.32
CA VAL A 132 10.19 -9.05 26.96
C VAL A 132 10.00 -7.54 27.07
N ARG A 133 10.50 -6.92 28.13
CA ARG A 133 10.48 -5.46 28.29
C ARG A 133 11.22 -4.75 27.15
N CYS A 134 12.42 -5.21 26.81
CA CYS A 134 13.17 -4.66 25.69
C CYS A 134 12.36 -4.72 24.38
N ALA A 135 11.81 -5.89 24.08
CA ALA A 135 11.00 -6.10 22.88
C ALA A 135 9.69 -5.29 22.88
N VAL A 136 9.04 -5.08 24.03
CA VAL A 136 7.84 -4.24 24.14
C VAL A 136 8.19 -2.77 23.90
N ARG A 137 9.33 -2.29 24.43
CA ARG A 137 9.81 -0.92 24.20
C ARG A 137 10.12 -0.69 22.73
N GLU A 138 10.92 -1.56 22.12
CA GLU A 138 11.28 -1.48 20.70
C GLU A 138 10.03 -1.53 19.81
N LEU A 139 9.03 -2.32 20.19
CA LEU A 139 7.75 -2.34 19.49
C LEU A 139 7.02 -0.99 19.61
N GLY A 140 6.96 -0.40 20.82
CA GLY A 140 6.39 0.93 21.04
C GLY A 140 7.06 2.03 20.22
N GLU A 141 8.40 2.02 20.17
CA GLU A 141 9.19 2.91 19.32
C GLU A 141 8.82 2.74 17.84
N CYS A 142 8.77 1.50 17.34
CA CYS A 142 8.37 1.22 15.95
C CYS A 142 6.96 1.74 15.63
N LEU A 143 6.01 1.63 16.56
CA LEU A 143 4.64 2.13 16.36
C LEU A 143 4.59 3.65 16.23
N ILE A 144 5.30 4.36 17.12
CA ILE A 144 5.32 5.83 17.15
C ILE A 144 6.03 6.39 15.92
N GLU A 145 7.18 5.82 15.55
CA GLU A 145 7.88 6.21 14.33
C GLU A 145 7.03 5.98 13.07
N TYR A 146 6.30 4.87 13.03
CA TYR A 146 5.40 4.60 11.90
C TYR A 146 4.18 5.53 11.90
N ALA A 147 3.65 5.90 13.06
CA ALA A 147 2.61 6.91 13.20
C ALA A 147 3.08 8.25 12.62
N GLU A 148 4.30 8.68 12.96
CA GLU A 148 4.90 9.91 12.46
C GLU A 148 5.12 9.86 10.93
N TYR A 149 5.59 8.72 10.41
CA TYR A 149 5.69 8.51 8.97
C TYR A 149 4.33 8.68 8.28
N LEU A 150 3.26 8.08 8.81
CA LEU A 150 1.92 8.21 8.25
C LEU A 150 1.41 9.66 8.31
N ARG A 151 1.70 10.37 9.41
CA ARG A 151 1.38 11.80 9.57
C ARG A 151 2.06 12.64 8.49
N ILE A 152 3.36 12.45 8.27
CA ILE A 152 4.13 13.15 7.23
C ILE A 152 3.60 12.83 5.82
N GLN A 153 3.24 11.57 5.54
CA GLN A 153 2.65 11.20 4.25
C GLN A 153 1.28 11.85 4.04
N ALA A 154 0.43 11.86 5.07
CA ALA A 154 -0.88 12.52 5.02
C ALA A 154 -0.73 14.03 4.81
N GLU A 155 0.24 14.68 5.48
CA GLU A 155 0.54 16.09 5.25
C GLU A 155 1.04 16.37 3.84
N LYS A 156 1.95 15.55 3.31
CA LYS A 156 2.42 15.66 1.92
C LYS A 156 1.26 15.53 0.94
N GLN A 157 0.36 14.57 1.18
CA GLN A 157 -0.82 14.37 0.35
C GLN A 157 -1.80 15.53 0.45
N ASN A 158 -2.08 16.04 1.66
CA ASN A 158 -2.93 17.22 1.87
C ASN A 158 -2.32 18.47 1.21
N LYS A 159 -1.00 18.67 1.31
CA LYS A 159 -0.30 19.75 0.61
C LYS A 159 -0.46 19.62 -0.90
N ARG A 160 -0.32 18.39 -1.44
CA ARG A 160 -0.56 18.11 -2.88
C ARG A 160 -1.99 18.42 -3.30
N GLN A 161 -2.97 18.06 -2.49
CA GLN A 161 -4.39 18.31 -2.78
C GLN A 161 -4.78 19.78 -2.67
N LYS A 162 -4.08 20.56 -1.85
CA LYS A 162 -4.31 22.01 -1.69
C LYS A 162 -3.58 22.87 -2.72
N MET A 163 -2.70 22.31 -3.54
CA MET A 163 -2.05 23.06 -4.62
C MET A 163 -3.01 23.20 -5.80
N ASN A 164 -3.24 24.44 -6.23
CA ASN A 164 -4.11 24.78 -7.37
C ASN A 164 -3.54 24.39 -8.74
N HIS A 165 -2.38 23.72 -8.78
CA HIS A 165 -1.75 23.23 -10.00
C HIS A 165 -1.41 21.75 -9.85
N CYS A 166 -1.51 21.01 -10.95
CA CYS A 166 -1.14 19.60 -11.01
C CYS A 166 0.35 19.44 -10.63
N VAL A 167 0.63 18.72 -9.54
CA VAL A 167 1.99 18.50 -9.01
C VAL A 167 2.76 17.44 -9.81
N THR A 168 2.09 16.78 -10.76
CA THR A 168 2.72 15.81 -11.65
C THR A 168 3.46 16.60 -12.72
N GLN A 169 4.78 16.47 -12.79
CA GLN A 169 5.52 16.96 -13.95
C GLN A 169 4.91 16.32 -15.19
N LEU A 170 4.69 17.09 -16.27
CA LEU A 170 4.13 16.55 -17.53
C LEU A 170 4.91 15.33 -18.04
N SER A 171 6.20 15.20 -17.67
CA SER A 171 7.04 14.03 -17.95
C SER A 171 6.57 12.74 -17.29
N ASP A 172 6.01 12.81 -16.08
CA ASP A 172 5.65 11.62 -15.29
C ASP A 172 4.27 11.06 -15.67
N ALA A 173 3.44 11.90 -16.31
CA ALA A 173 2.11 11.56 -16.78
C ALA A 173 2.06 11.26 -18.28
N ALA A 174 3.18 11.36 -18.99
CA ALA A 174 3.26 11.16 -20.43
C ALA A 174 4.24 10.05 -20.80
N SER A 175 3.86 9.20 -21.76
CA SER A 175 4.75 8.22 -22.38
C SER A 175 4.76 8.39 -23.89
N VAL A 176 5.93 8.30 -24.50
CA VAL A 176 6.08 8.28 -25.96
C VAL A 176 6.43 6.86 -26.40
N ALA A 177 5.75 6.36 -27.41
CA ALA A 177 6.04 5.07 -28.03
C ALA A 177 6.16 5.23 -29.55
N PHE A 178 7.27 4.76 -30.10
CA PHE A 178 7.46 4.69 -31.54
C PHE A 178 6.72 3.48 -32.12
N ARG A 179 6.13 3.63 -33.30
CA ARG A 179 5.48 2.57 -34.07
C ARG A 179 6.01 2.59 -35.49
N VAL A 180 6.49 1.42 -35.91
CA VAL A 180 7.01 1.20 -37.26
C VAL A 180 5.84 1.03 -38.22
N LYS A 181 5.95 1.60 -39.42
CA LYS A 181 4.96 1.42 -40.48
C LYS A 181 4.74 -0.06 -40.81
N VAL A 182 3.52 -0.38 -41.20
CA VAL A 182 3.14 -1.70 -41.69
C VAL A 182 2.78 -1.65 -43.17
N SER A 183 2.90 -2.79 -43.85
CA SER A 183 2.51 -2.93 -45.26
C SER A 183 1.00 -3.04 -45.47
N HIS A 184 0.25 -3.43 -44.44
CA HIS A 184 -1.19 -3.61 -44.47
C HIS A 184 -1.80 -3.02 -43.21
N VAL A 185 -2.70 -2.04 -43.38
CA VAL A 185 -3.41 -1.37 -42.28
C VAL A 185 -4.78 -2.04 -42.11
N ASP A 186 -5.06 -2.52 -40.90
CA ASP A 186 -6.35 -3.13 -40.60
C ASP A 186 -7.49 -2.10 -40.68
N ASP A 187 -8.69 -2.55 -41.06
CA ASP A 187 -9.86 -1.69 -41.26
C ASP A 187 -10.20 -0.81 -40.05
N GLN A 188 -9.93 -1.29 -38.83
CA GLN A 188 -10.17 -0.55 -37.60
C GLN A 188 -9.28 0.71 -37.47
N TYR A 189 -8.13 0.74 -38.13
CA TYR A 189 -7.17 1.85 -38.09
C TYR A 189 -7.27 2.77 -39.32
N ARG A 190 -8.08 2.41 -40.32
CA ARG A 190 -8.10 3.09 -41.63
C ARG A 190 -8.35 4.60 -41.52
N GLN A 191 -9.30 5.04 -40.71
CA GLN A 191 -9.62 6.46 -40.57
C GLN A 191 -8.50 7.26 -39.93
N ILE A 192 -7.89 6.76 -38.85
CA ILE A 192 -6.75 7.45 -38.23
C ILE A 192 -5.52 7.42 -39.15
N ASP A 193 -5.34 6.34 -39.91
CA ASP A 193 -4.25 6.20 -40.88
C ASP A 193 -4.34 7.24 -41.99
N GLU A 194 -5.52 7.41 -42.60
CA GLU A 194 -5.74 8.43 -43.63
C GLU A 194 -5.42 9.84 -43.12
N VAL A 195 -5.88 10.18 -41.91
CA VAL A 195 -5.63 11.49 -41.30
C VAL A 195 -4.14 11.69 -41.02
N VAL A 196 -3.46 10.71 -40.43
CA VAL A 196 -2.05 10.81 -40.06
C VAL A 196 -1.13 10.77 -41.29
N ALA A 197 -1.44 9.95 -42.29
CA ALA A 197 -0.67 9.84 -43.52
C ALA A 197 -0.71 11.15 -44.34
N ALA A 198 -1.84 11.86 -44.29
CA ALA A 198 -2.03 13.15 -44.95
C ALA A 198 -1.28 14.32 -44.28
N GLN A 199 -0.91 14.20 -43.01
CA GLN A 199 -0.14 15.24 -42.30
C GLN A 199 1.31 15.34 -42.81
N SER A 200 1.90 16.52 -42.62
CA SER A 200 3.33 16.76 -42.79
C SER A 200 4.12 16.16 -41.62
N PHE A 201 5.43 15.95 -41.81
CA PHE A 201 6.29 15.49 -40.73
C PHE A 201 6.31 16.49 -39.57
N GLY A 202 6.15 15.98 -38.34
CA GLY A 202 6.15 16.80 -37.13
C GLY A 202 4.81 17.44 -36.78
N GLU A 203 3.81 17.36 -37.65
CA GLU A 203 2.44 17.76 -37.32
C GLU A 203 1.77 16.70 -36.43
N SER A 204 1.00 17.18 -35.45
CA SER A 204 0.41 16.36 -34.40
C SER A 204 -1.07 16.15 -34.65
N VAL A 205 -1.50 14.88 -34.70
CA VAL A 205 -2.91 14.50 -34.74
C VAL A 205 -3.36 14.12 -33.34
N LEU A 206 -4.27 14.91 -32.77
CA LEU A 206 -4.95 14.54 -31.54
C LEU A 206 -6.00 13.47 -31.85
N PHE A 207 -5.99 12.36 -31.13
CA PHE A 207 -6.99 11.31 -31.34
C PHE A 207 -8.35 11.72 -30.79
N ASP A 208 -9.35 11.80 -31.67
CA ASP A 208 -10.77 11.91 -31.36
C ASP A 208 -11.52 10.63 -31.79
N GLU A 209 -12.25 10.03 -30.86
CA GLU A 209 -13.00 8.78 -31.08
C GLU A 209 -14.11 8.90 -32.13
N HIS A 210 -14.74 10.07 -32.24
CA HIS A 210 -15.84 10.31 -33.18
C HIS A 210 -15.36 10.54 -34.60
N LEU A 211 -14.12 11.02 -34.77
CA LEU A 211 -13.54 11.35 -36.07
C LEU A 211 -12.67 10.22 -36.63
N HIS A 212 -12.04 9.44 -35.75
CA HIS A 212 -10.98 8.52 -36.14
C HIS A 212 -11.33 7.04 -35.99
N LEU A 213 -12.52 6.71 -35.51
CA LEU A 213 -13.02 5.33 -35.46
C LEU A 213 -14.32 5.15 -36.24
N LEU A 214 -14.38 4.04 -36.97
CA LEU A 214 -15.61 3.56 -37.58
C LEU A 214 -16.66 3.18 -36.52
N LYS A 215 -16.20 2.74 -35.35
CA LYS A 215 -17.05 2.35 -34.22
C LYS A 215 -16.42 2.83 -32.91
N PRO A 216 -17.17 3.54 -32.05
CA PRO A 216 -16.67 3.97 -30.75
C PRO A 216 -16.28 2.77 -29.86
N PHE A 217 -15.39 3.02 -28.92
CA PHE A 217 -14.97 2.06 -27.92
C PHE A 217 -16.11 1.77 -26.95
N THR A 218 -16.38 0.49 -26.74
CA THR A 218 -17.38 0.03 -25.76
C THR A 218 -16.86 0.09 -24.33
N ASN A 219 -15.54 -0.01 -24.16
CA ASN A 219 -14.89 0.00 -22.86
C ASN A 219 -13.41 0.38 -22.99
N ARG A 220 -12.81 0.70 -21.84
CA ARG A 220 -11.42 1.14 -21.75
C ARG A 220 -10.37 0.09 -22.16
N MET A 221 -10.66 -1.19 -21.96
CA MET A 221 -9.72 -2.26 -22.35
C MET A 221 -9.63 -2.37 -23.87
N GLN A 222 -10.74 -2.14 -24.58
CA GLN A 222 -10.75 -2.03 -26.04
C GLN A 222 -9.88 -0.85 -26.51
N GLN A 223 -10.04 0.31 -25.87
CA GLN A 223 -9.21 1.49 -26.16
C GLN A 223 -7.71 1.20 -25.94
N MET A 224 -7.33 0.57 -24.83
CA MET A 224 -5.91 0.25 -24.59
C MET A 224 -5.34 -0.67 -25.67
N ARG A 225 -6.04 -1.76 -26.00
CA ARG A 225 -5.60 -2.72 -27.02
C ARG A 225 -5.47 -2.06 -28.39
N PHE A 226 -6.42 -1.20 -28.74
CA PHE A 226 -6.38 -0.44 -29.98
C PHE A 226 -5.06 0.34 -30.15
N PHE A 227 -4.60 1.03 -29.10
CA PHE A 227 -3.35 1.79 -29.14
C PHE A 227 -2.09 0.95 -28.90
N GLU A 228 -2.19 -0.17 -28.17
CA GLU A 228 -1.09 -1.14 -28.03
C GLU A 228 -0.72 -1.72 -29.39
N ASP A 229 -1.74 -2.12 -30.16
CA ASP A 229 -1.63 -2.78 -31.46
C ASP A 229 -1.80 -1.82 -32.65
N LEU A 230 -1.60 -0.51 -32.43
CA LEU A 230 -1.79 0.50 -33.47
C LEU A 230 -0.83 0.26 -34.66
N HIS A 231 -1.41 -0.01 -35.83
CA HIS A 231 -0.70 -0.26 -37.08
C HIS A 231 -1.11 0.76 -38.14
N LEU A 232 -0.16 1.55 -38.63
CA LEU A 232 -0.36 2.60 -39.64
C LEU A 232 0.59 2.42 -40.83
N SER A 233 0.25 3.02 -41.97
CA SER A 233 1.03 2.95 -43.21
C SER A 233 2.30 3.81 -43.17
N VAL A 234 2.47 4.61 -42.12
CA VAL A 234 3.60 5.53 -41.89
C VAL A 234 4.20 5.31 -40.51
N ASP A 235 5.48 5.65 -40.36
CA ASP A 235 6.16 5.60 -39.07
C ASP A 235 5.64 6.74 -38.20
N VAL A 236 5.30 6.43 -36.95
CA VAL A 236 4.70 7.40 -36.03
C VAL A 236 5.29 7.36 -34.64
N ASP A 237 5.26 8.53 -33.99
CA ASP A 237 5.30 8.60 -32.54
C ASP A 237 3.91 8.75 -31.97
N MET A 238 3.63 7.94 -30.96
CA MET A 238 2.41 8.02 -30.17
C MET A 238 2.75 8.52 -28.77
N LEU A 239 2.32 9.74 -28.48
CA LEU A 239 2.34 10.33 -27.15
C LEU A 239 1.03 9.99 -26.44
N LYS A 240 1.12 9.32 -25.30
CA LYS A 240 0.01 9.06 -24.39
C LYS A 240 0.16 9.93 -23.16
N TYR A 241 -0.82 10.78 -22.89
CA TYR A 241 -0.89 11.62 -21.69
C TYR A 241 -2.02 11.12 -20.76
N CYS A 242 -1.70 10.88 -19.49
CA CYS A 242 -2.59 10.28 -18.49
C CYS A 242 -2.60 11.10 -17.19
N PRO A 243 -3.27 12.26 -17.15
CA PRO A 243 -3.33 13.06 -15.94
C PRO A 243 -4.07 12.30 -14.82
N GLY A 244 -3.49 12.27 -13.62
CA GLY A 244 -4.14 11.74 -12.43
C GLY A 244 -4.20 10.20 -12.31
N GLY A 245 -3.22 9.47 -12.84
CA GLY A 245 -3.12 8.03 -12.59
C GLY A 245 -4.11 7.19 -13.40
N SER A 246 -4.31 7.59 -14.65
CA SER A 246 -5.00 6.80 -15.68
C SER A 246 -6.53 6.85 -15.69
N HIS A 247 -7.22 7.85 -15.14
CA HIS A 247 -8.69 7.90 -15.32
C HIS A 247 -9.12 8.31 -16.73
N VAL A 248 -8.34 9.18 -17.38
CA VAL A 248 -8.52 9.59 -18.78
C VAL A 248 -7.15 9.55 -19.46
N ALA A 249 -7.11 9.13 -20.72
CA ALA A 249 -5.90 9.09 -21.53
C ALA A 249 -6.14 9.87 -22.83
N VAL A 250 -5.22 10.79 -23.13
CA VAL A 250 -5.18 11.53 -24.38
C VAL A 250 -4.06 10.94 -25.23
N TYR A 251 -4.34 10.70 -26.51
CA TYR A 251 -3.36 10.17 -27.45
C TYR A 251 -3.10 11.20 -28.54
N VAL A 252 -1.83 11.51 -28.77
CA VAL A 252 -1.37 12.35 -29.87
C VAL A 252 -0.46 11.51 -30.74
N ILE A 253 -0.71 11.51 -32.04
CA ILE A 253 0.02 10.71 -33.02
C ILE A 253 0.70 11.67 -33.99
N CYS A 254 2.02 11.53 -34.15
CA CYS A 254 2.81 12.38 -35.03
C CYS A 254 3.51 11.51 -36.07
N LYS A 255 3.36 11.87 -37.35
CA LYS A 255 4.11 11.25 -38.44
C LYS A 255 5.58 11.66 -38.38
N VAL A 256 6.48 10.69 -38.48
CA VAL A 256 7.92 10.89 -38.30
C VAL A 256 8.74 10.26 -39.42
N PRO A 257 9.92 10.80 -39.75
CA PRO A 257 10.82 10.19 -40.73
C PRO A 257 11.56 8.98 -40.14
N VAL A 258 11.89 8.01 -41.00
CA VAL A 258 12.52 6.71 -40.66
C VAL A 258 13.85 6.90 -39.93
N ASP A 259 14.65 7.90 -40.31
CA ASP A 259 16.05 8.04 -39.88
C ASP A 259 16.26 9.04 -38.74
N ARG A 260 15.21 9.37 -37.97
CA ARG A 260 15.36 10.44 -36.97
C ARG A 260 16.15 9.99 -35.72
N PRO A 261 16.96 10.88 -35.15
CA PRO A 261 17.57 10.66 -33.84
C PRO A 261 16.53 10.74 -32.72
N TYR A 262 16.72 9.95 -31.66
CA TYR A 262 15.84 9.88 -30.48
C TYR A 262 15.60 11.23 -29.79
N SER A 263 16.51 12.20 -29.98
CA SER A 263 16.41 13.58 -29.49
C SER A 263 15.32 14.42 -30.17
N GLN A 264 14.70 13.94 -31.26
CA GLN A 264 13.60 14.59 -31.97
C GLN A 264 12.22 13.96 -31.66
N ALA A 265 12.11 13.19 -30.56
CA ALA A 265 10.80 12.78 -30.02
C ALA A 265 9.90 14.01 -29.75
N PRO A 266 8.55 13.88 -29.87
CA PRO A 266 7.62 14.99 -29.74
C PRO A 266 7.90 15.77 -28.46
N THR A 267 8.16 17.06 -28.67
CA THR A 267 8.61 18.00 -27.65
C THR A 267 7.54 18.26 -26.60
N ASP A 268 7.93 18.94 -25.51
CA ASP A 268 7.01 19.41 -24.49
C ASP A 268 5.83 20.23 -25.04
N ALA A 269 5.94 20.78 -26.26
CA ALA A 269 4.84 21.44 -26.97
C ALA A 269 3.68 20.49 -27.34
N ALA A 270 3.96 19.27 -27.80
CA ALA A 270 2.91 18.26 -28.05
C ALA A 270 2.26 17.81 -26.73
N LYS A 271 3.03 17.77 -25.65
CA LYS A 271 2.54 17.49 -24.29
C LYS A 271 1.65 18.63 -23.77
N LEU A 272 1.98 19.89 -24.09
CA LEU A 272 1.18 21.07 -23.75
C LEU A 272 -0.11 21.16 -24.55
N LEU A 273 -0.10 20.80 -25.84
CA LEU A 273 -1.32 20.71 -26.67
C LEU A 273 -2.30 19.66 -26.10
N ALA A 274 -1.80 18.50 -25.69
CA ALA A 274 -2.63 17.48 -25.03
C ALA A 274 -3.18 17.93 -23.66
N ALA A 275 -2.47 18.80 -22.94
CA ALA A 275 -2.89 19.30 -21.62
C ALA A 275 -3.90 20.46 -21.68
N ASN A 276 -3.82 21.33 -22.70
CA ASN A 276 -4.65 22.53 -22.81
C ASN A 276 -6.10 22.27 -23.25
N GLN A 277 -6.41 21.09 -23.79
CA GLN A 277 -7.79 20.76 -24.23
C GLN A 277 -8.61 19.97 -23.19
N MET A 278 -8.07 19.72 -22.00
CA MET A 278 -8.82 19.14 -20.87
C MET A 278 -9.53 20.18 -19.99
N TYR A 279 -9.48 21.45 -20.37
CA TYR A 279 -10.13 22.58 -19.70
C TYR A 279 -11.17 23.23 -20.59
#